data_AF-A0A9E5NUA7-F1
#
_entry.id   AF-A0A9E5NUA7-F1
#
_cell.length_a   1.000
_cell.length_b   1.000
_cell.length_c   1.000
_cell.angle_alpha   90.00
_cell.angle_beta   90.00
_cell.angle_gamma   90.00
#
_symmetry.space_group_name_H-M   'P 1'
#
loop_
_entity.id
_entity.type
_entity.pdbx_description
1 polymer ?
#
loop_
_entity_poly.entity_id
_entity_poly.type
_entity_poly.pdbx_seq_one_letter_code
_entity_poly.pdbx_strand_id
1 'polypeptide(L)'
;MNRHKSLALTFVVATLSAGCGDSTGPSQELLVSGTIQDNTQAPIPGDARVLVVWVVSSGPADYTYVFGEGSLDRDAGTFQVRLDLPPPAEARNAGVLGVGVIVVTTNQSVGEGDDIATLPETELIGAAGQYGVIYVTTPEQAAQNRYWAAEFQAGYGVGVGVEVPGDFDKFVPASPSSVVLTIDDWQNIEFVNWT
;
A
#
# COMPACT_ATOMS: atom_id res chain seq x y z
N MET A 1 -58.77 -14.49 -40.91
CA MET A 1 -57.86 -13.31 -40.97
C MET A 1 -58.05 -12.48 -39.70
N ASN A 2 -57.34 -12.82 -38.62
CA ASN A 2 -57.33 -12.03 -37.38
C ASN A 2 -55.89 -11.59 -37.11
N ARG A 3 -55.64 -10.28 -37.19
CA ARG A 3 -54.34 -9.67 -36.89
C ARG A 3 -54.24 -9.43 -35.38
N HIS A 4 -53.42 -10.22 -34.71
CA HIS A 4 -52.98 -9.91 -33.36
C HIS A 4 -51.99 -8.73 -33.42
N LYS A 5 -52.34 -7.62 -32.76
CA LYS A 5 -51.48 -6.46 -32.57
C LYS A 5 -50.66 -6.70 -31.29
N SER A 6 -49.36 -6.91 -31.42
CA SER A 6 -48.43 -6.94 -30.29
C SER A 6 -48.25 -5.55 -29.73
N LEU A 7 -48.52 -5.38 -28.43
CA LEU A 7 -48.20 -4.18 -27.66
C LEU A 7 -46.74 -4.30 -27.21
N ALA A 8 -45.85 -3.48 -27.77
CA ALA A 8 -44.46 -3.38 -27.31
C ALA A 8 -44.41 -2.45 -26.09
N LEU A 9 -44.04 -3.00 -24.94
CA LEU A 9 -43.84 -2.26 -23.69
C LEU A 9 -42.37 -1.81 -23.63
N THR A 10 -42.12 -0.54 -23.89
CA THR A 10 -40.79 0.06 -23.78
C THR A 10 -40.49 0.38 -22.32
N PHE A 11 -39.59 -0.38 -21.68
CA PHE A 11 -39.01 -0.04 -20.39
C PHE A 11 -37.94 1.04 -20.59
N VAL A 12 -38.17 2.24 -20.05
CA VAL A 12 -37.13 3.26 -19.91
C VAL A 12 -36.32 2.90 -18.65
N VAL A 13 -35.14 2.33 -18.84
CA VAL A 13 -34.17 2.14 -17.75
C VAL A 13 -33.52 3.49 -17.49
N ALA A 14 -33.86 4.11 -16.37
CA ALA A 14 -33.16 5.28 -15.87
C ALA A 14 -31.80 4.83 -15.30
N THR A 15 -30.73 5.07 -16.04
CA THR A 15 -29.36 4.98 -15.52
C THR A 15 -29.15 6.10 -14.52
N LEU A 16 -29.21 5.77 -13.22
CA LEU A 16 -28.65 6.60 -12.16
C LEU A 16 -27.14 6.53 -12.30
N SER A 17 -26.55 7.57 -12.91
CA SER A 17 -25.13 7.83 -12.83
C SER A 17 -24.81 8.19 -11.37
N ALA A 18 -24.41 7.21 -10.57
CA ALA A 18 -23.67 7.48 -9.35
C ALA A 18 -22.34 8.11 -9.78
N GLY A 19 -22.27 9.44 -9.74
CA GLY A 19 -21.00 10.14 -9.84
C GLY A 19 -20.16 9.73 -8.65
N CYS A 20 -19.16 8.89 -8.86
CA CYS A 20 -18.03 8.77 -7.94
C CYS A 20 -17.35 10.14 -7.91
N GLY A 21 -17.75 10.96 -6.94
CA GLY A 21 -16.91 12.06 -6.51
C GLY A 21 -15.73 11.44 -5.77
N ASP A 22 -14.59 11.37 -6.44
CA ASP A 22 -13.32 11.17 -5.74
C ASP A 22 -13.24 12.25 -4.66
N SER A 23 -13.35 11.82 -3.41
CA SER A 23 -13.20 12.69 -2.26
C SER A 23 -11.77 13.19 -2.25
N THR A 24 -11.54 14.41 -2.73
CA THR A 24 -10.23 15.11 -2.67
C THR A 24 -9.98 15.73 -1.29
N GLY A 25 -10.59 15.18 -0.24
CA GLY A 25 -10.26 15.50 1.14
C GLY A 25 -9.20 14.53 1.65
N PRO A 26 -8.32 14.95 2.58
CA PRO A 26 -7.36 14.05 3.20
C PRO A 26 -8.11 12.91 3.88
N SER A 27 -8.11 11.71 3.29
CA SER A 27 -8.73 10.56 3.93
C SER A 27 -7.79 10.08 5.03
N GLN A 28 -8.30 10.05 6.26
CA GLN A 28 -7.63 9.38 7.37
C GLN A 28 -7.72 7.86 7.25
N GLU A 29 -8.61 7.38 6.37
CA GLU A 29 -8.74 5.97 6.03
C GLU A 29 -8.15 5.70 4.63
N LEU A 30 -7.43 4.58 4.49
CA LEU A 30 -6.91 4.07 3.23
C LEU A 30 -7.19 2.57 3.14
N LEU A 31 -7.77 2.14 2.03
CA LEU A 31 -7.78 0.74 1.62
C LEU A 31 -6.77 0.57 0.49
N VAL A 32 -5.68 -0.14 0.78
CA VAL A 32 -4.71 -0.57 -0.24
C VAL A 32 -5.09 -1.97 -0.69
N SER A 33 -5.10 -2.21 -1.99
CA SER A 33 -5.36 -3.52 -2.56
C SER A 33 -4.55 -3.72 -3.83
N GLY A 34 -4.37 -4.96 -4.24
CA GLY A 34 -3.59 -5.24 -5.42
C GLY A 34 -3.52 -6.71 -5.78
N THR A 35 -2.69 -7.00 -6.78
CA THR A 35 -2.44 -8.36 -7.25
C THR A 35 -1.21 -8.94 -6.57
N ILE A 36 -1.20 -10.26 -6.42
CA ILE A 36 -0.05 -11.04 -5.99
C ILE A 36 0.69 -11.52 -7.24
N GLN A 37 2.00 -11.25 -7.28
CA GLN A 37 2.91 -11.84 -8.26
C GLN A 37 3.79 -12.86 -7.53
N ASP A 38 3.56 -14.15 -7.77
CA ASP A 38 4.37 -15.22 -7.17
C ASP A 38 5.48 -15.68 -8.14
N ASN A 39 6.72 -15.35 -7.79
CA ASN A 39 7.90 -15.72 -8.55
C ASN A 39 8.48 -17.08 -8.11
N THR A 40 8.11 -17.59 -6.93
CA THR A 40 8.66 -18.82 -6.36
C THR A 40 8.02 -20.08 -6.94
N GLN A 41 6.80 -19.95 -7.48
CA GLN A 41 5.94 -21.06 -7.91
C GLN A 41 5.58 -22.05 -6.79
N ALA A 42 5.88 -21.71 -5.53
CA ALA A 42 5.53 -22.50 -4.36
C ALA A 42 4.20 -22.01 -3.77
N PRO A 43 3.37 -22.91 -3.20
CA PRO A 43 2.14 -22.46 -2.54
C PRO A 43 2.45 -21.47 -1.42
N ILE A 44 1.80 -20.30 -1.43
CA ILE A 44 1.87 -19.33 -0.34
C ILE A 44 1.39 -19.98 0.97
N PRO A 45 2.19 -20.00 2.04
CA PRO A 45 1.82 -20.63 3.32
C PRO A 45 0.45 -20.15 3.84
N GLY A 46 -0.32 -21.05 4.45
CA GLY A 46 -1.67 -20.76 4.93
C GLY A 46 -1.73 -19.78 6.11
N ASP A 47 -0.64 -19.66 6.84
CA ASP A 47 -0.41 -18.71 7.94
C ASP A 47 0.22 -17.38 7.48
N ALA A 48 0.57 -17.25 6.19
CA ALA A 48 1.07 -15.99 5.66
C ALA A 48 0.05 -14.85 5.86
N ARG A 49 0.55 -13.70 6.30
CA ARG A 49 -0.23 -12.48 6.53
C ARG A 49 0.51 -11.25 6.00
N VAL A 50 -0.23 -10.16 5.83
CA VAL A 50 0.29 -8.90 5.28
C VAL A 50 0.47 -7.88 6.40
N LEU A 51 1.63 -7.22 6.45
CA LEU A 51 1.92 -6.14 7.38
C LEU A 51 2.30 -4.88 6.63
N VAL A 52 2.04 -3.72 7.22
CA VAL A 52 2.65 -2.45 6.80
C VAL A 52 3.77 -2.11 7.77
N VAL A 53 4.96 -1.93 7.21
CA VAL A 53 6.21 -1.71 7.92
C VAL A 53 6.71 -0.32 7.58
N TRP A 54 6.69 0.56 8.56
CA TRP A 54 7.08 1.96 8.40
C TRP A 54 8.59 2.08 8.55
N VAL A 55 9.24 2.58 7.51
CA VAL A 55 10.69 2.80 7.49
C VAL A 55 10.97 4.21 7.98
N VAL A 56 11.73 4.31 9.07
CA VAL A 56 11.99 5.56 9.77
C VAL A 56 13.49 5.82 9.79
N SER A 57 13.88 6.84 9.05
CA SER A 57 15.23 7.41 9.08
C SER A 57 15.27 8.57 10.07
N SER A 58 15.71 8.27 11.29
CA SER A 58 15.83 9.26 12.36
C SER A 58 17.16 9.14 13.10
N GLY A 59 18.23 9.63 12.48
CA GLY A 59 19.58 9.63 13.05
C GLY A 59 20.28 8.27 12.91
N PRO A 60 21.36 8.01 13.69
CA PRO A 60 22.02 6.70 13.70
C PRO A 60 21.33 5.77 14.72
N ALA A 61 20.56 4.74 14.36
CA ALA A 61 20.34 4.10 13.06
C ALA A 61 18.88 4.22 12.58
N ASP A 62 18.66 3.96 11.28
CA ASP A 62 17.31 3.73 10.74
C ASP A 62 16.69 2.49 11.39
N TYR A 63 15.37 2.49 11.54
CA TYR A 63 14.62 1.35 12.07
C TYR A 63 13.29 1.19 11.32
N THR A 64 12.62 0.06 11.60
CA THR A 64 11.26 -0.15 11.12
C THR A 64 10.25 -0.21 12.26
N TYR A 65 9.01 0.14 11.96
CA TYR A 65 7.90 0.08 12.91
C TYR A 65 6.72 -0.61 12.24
N VAL A 66 6.25 -1.72 12.78
CA VAL A 66 5.04 -2.40 12.27
C VAL A 66 3.80 -1.63 12.71
N PHE A 67 2.97 -1.21 11.77
CA PHE A 67 1.65 -0.63 12.05
C PHE A 67 0.73 -0.79 10.84
N GLY A 68 -0.33 -1.57 11.01
CA GLY A 68 -1.25 -1.94 9.94
C GLY A 68 -1.09 -3.39 9.52
N GLU A 69 -2.23 -4.08 9.38
CA GLU A 69 -2.30 -5.49 9.01
C GLU A 69 -3.34 -5.68 7.91
N GLY A 70 -3.12 -6.69 7.09
CA GLY A 70 -3.97 -7.03 5.97
C GLY A 70 -4.08 -8.54 5.75
N SER A 71 -4.74 -8.89 4.65
CA SER A 71 -5.05 -10.27 4.30
C SER A 71 -4.69 -10.59 2.85
N LEU A 72 -4.34 -11.85 2.62
CA LEU A 72 -4.16 -12.43 1.29
C LEU A 72 -5.41 -13.23 0.91
N ASP A 73 -5.94 -13.00 -0.29
CA ASP A 73 -6.84 -13.94 -0.97
C ASP A 73 -6.01 -14.72 -1.99
N ARG A 74 -5.59 -15.92 -1.57
CA ARG A 74 -4.70 -16.80 -2.35
C ARG A 74 -5.38 -17.37 -3.58
N ASP A 75 -6.68 -17.59 -3.51
CA ASP A 75 -7.46 -18.16 -4.62
C ASP A 75 -7.71 -17.10 -5.70
N ALA A 76 -7.96 -15.85 -5.28
CA ALA A 76 -8.11 -14.73 -6.20
C ALA A 76 -6.75 -14.14 -6.66
N GLY A 77 -5.65 -14.48 -6.00
CA GLY A 77 -4.33 -13.89 -6.26
C GLY A 77 -4.29 -12.40 -5.93
N THR A 78 -4.94 -11.98 -4.84
CA THR A 78 -5.05 -10.57 -4.44
C THR A 78 -4.74 -10.38 -2.97
N PHE A 79 -4.48 -9.13 -2.57
CA PHE A 79 -4.30 -8.76 -1.18
C PHE A 79 -5.03 -7.46 -0.87
N GLN A 80 -5.25 -7.20 0.42
CA GLN A 80 -5.75 -5.93 0.91
C GLN A 80 -5.19 -5.57 2.29
N VAL A 81 -5.03 -4.28 2.54
CA VAL A 81 -4.68 -3.68 3.84
C VAL A 81 -5.61 -2.50 4.07
N ARG A 82 -6.22 -2.42 5.26
CA ARG A 82 -7.00 -1.25 5.69
C ARG A 82 -6.24 -0.51 6.78
N LEU A 83 -6.10 0.80 6.61
CA LEU A 83 -5.51 1.71 7.58
C LEU A 83 -6.58 2.75 7.90
N ASP A 84 -7.10 2.74 9.12
CA ASP A 84 -8.21 3.60 9.57
C ASP A 84 -7.80 4.61 10.65
N LEU A 85 -6.56 4.50 11.11
CA LEU A 85 -5.93 5.39 12.08
C LEU A 85 -4.61 5.89 11.51
N PRO A 86 -4.21 7.16 11.75
CA PRO A 86 -2.90 7.65 11.34
C PRO A 86 -1.79 6.82 11.99
N PRO A 87 -0.62 6.69 11.33
CA PRO A 87 0.49 5.97 11.92
C PRO A 87 1.00 6.72 13.16
N PRO A 88 1.51 6.01 14.18
CA PRO A 88 2.06 6.62 15.38
C PRO A 88 3.23 7.56 15.06
N ALA A 89 3.64 8.40 16.01
CA ALA A 89 4.72 9.37 15.78
C ALA A 89 6.06 8.67 15.49
N GLU A 90 6.25 7.53 16.14
CA GLU A 90 7.37 6.61 16.02
C GLU A 90 7.44 5.94 14.64
N ALA A 91 6.35 5.91 13.88
CA ALA A 91 6.30 5.41 12.51
C ALA A 91 6.50 6.52 11.46
N ARG A 92 6.92 7.72 11.87
CA ARG A 92 7.01 8.91 11.02
C ARG A 92 8.36 9.62 11.12
N ASN A 93 8.98 9.82 9.96
CA ASN A 93 10.16 10.65 9.75
C ASN A 93 9.88 12.09 10.17
N ALA A 94 10.65 12.59 11.14
CA ALA A 94 10.47 13.89 11.79
C ALA A 94 9.02 14.14 12.29
N GLY A 95 8.24 13.08 12.55
CA GLY A 95 6.84 13.16 12.94
C GLY A 95 5.86 13.63 11.86
N VAL A 96 6.33 13.89 10.63
CA VAL A 96 5.53 14.51 9.55
C VAL A 96 5.32 13.63 8.33
N LEU A 97 6.24 12.69 8.05
CA LEU A 97 6.22 11.82 6.86
C LEU A 97 6.37 10.35 7.25
N GLY A 98 5.35 9.53 6.99
CA GLY A 98 5.44 8.08 7.07
C GLY A 98 5.67 7.47 5.68
N VAL A 99 6.57 6.49 5.59
CA VAL A 99 6.78 5.66 4.40
C VAL A 99 6.68 4.20 4.81
N GLY A 100 5.55 3.58 4.51
CA GLY A 100 5.24 2.19 4.81
C GLY A 100 5.51 1.28 3.62
N VAL A 101 6.16 0.15 3.85
CA VAL A 101 6.32 -0.95 2.89
C VAL A 101 5.36 -2.06 3.27
N ILE A 102 4.63 -2.59 2.29
CA ILE A 102 3.75 -3.74 2.50
C ILE A 102 4.61 -5.00 2.40
N VAL A 103 4.62 -5.82 3.44
CA VAL A 103 5.41 -7.07 3.51
C VAL A 103 4.51 -8.26 3.82
N VAL A 104 4.97 -9.45 3.45
CA VAL A 104 4.34 -10.72 3.79
C VAL A 104 5.25 -11.50 4.72
N THR A 105 4.69 -11.98 5.82
CA THR A 105 5.42 -12.82 6.77
C THR A 105 4.60 -14.02 7.20
N THR A 106 5.28 -15.09 7.60
CA THR A 106 4.69 -16.22 8.31
C THR A 106 4.87 -16.10 9.83
N ASN A 107 5.65 -15.13 10.31
CA ASN A 107 5.84 -14.92 11.74
C ASN A 107 4.58 -14.33 12.39
N GLN A 108 3.95 -15.14 13.23
CA GLN A 108 2.71 -14.78 13.96
C GLN A 108 2.97 -14.01 15.26
N SER A 109 4.22 -13.88 15.68
CA SER A 109 4.61 -13.22 16.95
C SER A 109 4.85 -11.73 16.77
N VAL A 110 5.13 -11.29 15.54
CA VAL A 110 5.32 -9.86 15.21
C VAL A 110 4.03 -9.11 15.55
N GLY A 111 4.16 -7.98 16.23
CA GLY A 111 3.06 -7.11 16.61
C GLY A 111 3.29 -5.68 16.17
N GLU A 112 2.30 -4.83 16.46
CA GLU A 112 2.45 -3.38 16.31
C GLU A 112 3.62 -2.87 17.16
N GLY A 113 4.44 -2.00 16.57
CA GLY A 113 5.61 -1.39 17.21
C GLY A 113 6.87 -2.24 17.19
N ASP A 114 6.81 -3.47 16.68
CA ASP A 114 8.01 -4.27 16.46
C ASP A 114 8.83 -3.76 15.27
N ASP A 115 10.13 -4.05 15.32
CA ASP A 115 11.08 -3.80 14.23
C ASP A 115 11.33 -5.10 13.45
N ILE A 116 10.92 -5.13 12.18
CA ILE A 116 11.08 -6.31 11.32
C ILE A 116 12.53 -6.64 11.02
N ALA A 117 13.47 -5.70 11.20
CA ALA A 117 14.90 -5.95 11.00
C ALA A 117 15.45 -6.97 12.00
N THR A 118 14.69 -7.26 13.07
CA THR A 118 15.03 -8.32 14.04
C THR A 118 14.62 -9.72 13.59
N LEU A 119 13.82 -9.83 12.52
CA LEU A 119 13.34 -11.11 12.01
C LEU A 119 14.37 -11.75 11.08
N PRO A 120 14.43 -13.10 11.06
CA PRO A 120 15.13 -13.80 9.98
C PRO A 120 14.48 -13.48 8.63
N GLU A 121 15.30 -13.19 7.61
CA GLU A 121 14.81 -12.94 6.25
C GLU A 121 13.97 -14.11 5.70
N THR A 122 14.22 -15.34 6.15
CA THR A 122 13.43 -16.53 5.79
C THR A 122 11.97 -16.47 6.25
N GLU A 123 11.63 -15.56 7.16
CA GLU A 123 10.27 -15.33 7.63
C GLU A 123 9.58 -14.18 6.88
N LEU A 124 10.31 -13.46 6.01
CA LEU A 124 9.80 -12.43 5.12
C LEU A 124 9.70 -13.02 3.70
N ILE A 125 8.49 -13.39 3.30
CA ILE A 125 8.24 -14.18 2.08
C ILE A 125 7.64 -13.35 0.95
N GLY A 126 7.66 -12.03 1.07
CA GLY A 126 7.16 -11.15 0.03
C GLY A 126 7.10 -9.69 0.46
N ALA A 127 7.02 -8.80 -0.53
CA ALA A 127 6.83 -7.38 -0.33
C ALA A 127 6.35 -6.67 -1.60
N ALA A 128 5.74 -5.51 -1.43
CA ALA A 128 5.44 -4.58 -2.51
C ALA A 128 6.61 -3.59 -2.69
N GLY A 129 7.80 -4.10 -3.03
CA GLY A 129 9.07 -3.34 -2.94
C GLY A 129 9.10 -2.03 -3.73
N GLN A 130 8.37 -1.95 -4.84
CA GLN A 130 8.27 -0.76 -5.69
C GLN A 130 7.13 0.20 -5.30
N TYR A 131 6.38 -0.10 -4.24
CA TYR A 131 5.26 0.71 -3.78
C TYR A 131 5.44 1.12 -2.32
N GLY A 132 5.00 2.34 -2.00
CA GLY A 132 4.99 2.88 -0.64
C GLY A 132 3.59 3.28 -0.22
N VAL A 133 3.18 2.92 0.98
CA VAL A 133 2.08 3.58 1.69
C VAL A 133 2.64 4.88 2.26
N ILE A 134 2.15 6.01 1.78
CA ILE A 134 2.66 7.32 2.18
C ILE A 134 1.67 7.96 3.14
N TYR A 135 2.16 8.46 4.28
CA TYR A 135 1.36 9.28 5.18
C TYR A 135 1.99 10.66 5.33
N VAL A 136 1.24 11.71 5.04
CA VAL A 136 1.69 13.10 5.16
C VAL A 136 0.85 13.81 6.20
N THR A 137 1.51 14.40 7.19
CA THR A 137 0.81 15.24 8.19
C THR A 137 0.57 16.64 7.62
N THR A 138 1.64 17.27 7.15
CA THR A 138 1.63 18.61 6.52
C THR A 138 2.54 18.56 5.28
N PRO A 139 2.02 18.70 4.05
CA PRO A 139 2.82 18.55 2.83
C PRO A 139 4.05 19.43 2.79
N GLU A 140 3.93 20.69 3.23
CA GLU A 140 5.06 21.64 3.22
C GLU A 140 6.18 21.23 4.18
N GLN A 141 5.85 20.60 5.32
CA GLN A 141 6.85 20.10 6.26
C GLN A 141 7.43 18.77 5.82
N ALA A 142 6.60 17.88 5.27
CA ALA A 142 7.05 16.60 4.72
C ALA A 142 8.04 16.81 3.55
N ALA A 143 7.78 17.82 2.72
CA ALA A 143 8.67 18.22 1.62
C ALA A 143 10.09 18.63 2.07
N GLN A 144 10.24 19.11 3.31
CA GLN A 144 11.55 19.43 3.88
C GLN A 144 12.33 18.17 4.28
N ASN A 145 11.65 17.06 4.53
CA ASN A 145 12.27 15.76 4.80
C ASN A 145 12.62 15.04 3.49
N ARG A 146 11.66 15.00 2.55
CA ARG A 146 11.82 14.46 1.19
C ARG A 146 11.03 15.32 0.21
N TYR A 147 11.71 15.91 -0.78
CA TYR A 147 11.09 16.87 -1.69
C TYR A 147 9.85 16.33 -2.42
N TRP A 148 9.86 15.04 -2.76
CA TRP A 148 8.76 14.36 -3.46
C TRP A 148 7.50 14.22 -2.59
N ALA A 149 7.60 14.35 -1.27
CA ALA A 149 6.44 14.29 -0.39
C ALA A 149 5.43 15.42 -0.65
N ALA A 150 5.87 16.51 -1.31
CA ALA A 150 4.98 17.59 -1.76
C ALA A 150 3.96 17.14 -2.83
N GLU A 151 4.19 16.00 -3.50
CA GLU A 151 3.26 15.44 -4.48
C GLU A 151 2.05 14.76 -3.81
N PHE A 152 2.11 14.52 -2.49
CA PHE A 152 1.06 13.87 -1.71
C PHE A 152 0.25 14.89 -0.90
N GLN A 153 -1.07 14.69 -0.86
CA GLN A 153 -1.95 15.44 0.05
C GLN A 153 -1.74 14.98 1.49
N ALA A 154 -2.20 15.79 2.46
CA ALA A 154 -2.26 15.35 3.85
C ALA A 154 -3.10 14.08 3.99
N GLY A 155 -2.82 13.27 5.01
CA GLY A 155 -3.42 11.95 5.20
C GLY A 155 -2.67 10.86 4.45
N TYR A 156 -3.39 9.81 4.09
CA TYR A 156 -2.83 8.64 3.43
C TYR A 156 -2.84 8.75 1.90
N GLY A 157 -1.84 8.12 1.28
CA GLY A 157 -1.77 7.88 -0.15
C GLY A 157 -0.92 6.65 -0.47
N VAL A 158 -0.85 6.30 -1.75
CA VAL A 158 0.06 5.26 -2.25
C VAL A 158 0.98 5.89 -3.28
N GLY A 159 2.26 5.57 -3.20
CA GLY A 159 3.27 5.97 -4.14
C GLY A 159 3.86 4.77 -4.88
N VAL A 160 4.29 4.98 -6.12
CA VAL A 160 5.16 4.06 -6.87
C VAL A 160 6.54 4.66 -6.99
N GLY A 161 7.57 3.82 -6.85
CA GLY A 161 8.97 4.20 -7.01
C GLY A 161 9.29 4.67 -8.41
N VAL A 162 10.10 5.72 -8.50
CA VAL A 162 10.67 6.24 -9.74
C VAL A 162 12.14 6.52 -9.49
N GLU A 163 12.99 5.89 -10.30
CA GLU A 163 14.43 6.07 -10.26
C GLU A 163 14.81 7.55 -10.47
N VAL A 164 15.73 8.04 -9.66
CA VAL A 164 16.35 9.36 -9.85
C VAL A 164 17.84 9.16 -10.12
N PRO A 165 18.31 9.36 -11.37
CA PRO A 165 19.69 9.07 -11.71
C PRO A 165 20.70 9.83 -10.85
N GLY A 166 21.52 9.09 -10.09
CA GLY A 166 22.58 9.64 -9.26
C GLY A 166 22.12 10.22 -7.91
N ASP A 167 20.87 9.97 -7.51
CA ASP A 167 20.30 10.40 -6.23
C ASP A 167 19.41 9.29 -5.64
N PHE A 168 18.79 9.55 -4.51
CA PHE A 168 17.73 8.70 -3.98
C PHE A 168 16.48 8.74 -4.87
N ASP A 169 15.86 7.59 -5.02
CA ASP A 169 14.59 7.43 -5.72
C ASP A 169 13.49 8.24 -5.05
N LYS A 170 12.43 8.45 -5.81
CA LYS A 170 11.25 9.15 -5.31
C LYS A 170 9.99 8.31 -5.44
N PHE A 171 8.99 8.66 -4.65
CA PHE A 171 7.63 8.18 -4.89
C PHE A 171 6.84 9.23 -5.66
N VAL A 172 6.06 8.77 -6.64
CA VAL A 172 5.00 9.57 -7.28
C VAL A 172 3.64 8.96 -6.95
N PRO A 173 2.55 9.76 -6.84
CA PRO A 173 1.23 9.24 -6.49
C PRO A 173 0.75 8.14 -7.45
N ALA A 174 0.19 7.08 -6.88
CA ALA A 174 -0.37 5.92 -7.57
C ALA A 174 -1.76 5.57 -7.00
N SER A 175 -2.50 4.70 -7.71
CA SER A 175 -3.78 4.22 -7.21
C SER A 175 -3.57 3.28 -6.01
N PRO A 176 -4.35 3.41 -4.93
CA PRO A 176 -4.34 2.42 -3.85
C PRO A 176 -4.71 1.01 -4.30
N SER A 177 -5.32 0.86 -5.48
CA SER A 177 -5.73 -0.43 -6.07
C SER A 177 -4.74 -0.99 -7.10
N SER A 178 -3.60 -0.34 -7.36
CA SER A 178 -2.65 -0.75 -8.40
C SER A 178 -1.39 -1.43 -7.85
N VAL A 179 -1.33 -1.71 -6.56
CA VAL A 179 -0.13 -2.25 -5.92
C VAL A 179 0.14 -3.67 -6.38
N VAL A 180 1.41 -3.99 -6.63
CA VAL A 180 1.85 -5.36 -6.90
C VAL A 180 2.62 -5.85 -5.69
N LEU A 181 2.12 -6.93 -5.08
CA LEU A 181 2.78 -7.62 -3.99
C LEU A 181 3.53 -8.83 -4.55
N THR A 182 4.85 -8.82 -4.46
CA THR A 182 5.70 -9.90 -4.96
C THR A 182 5.95 -10.92 -3.87
N ILE A 183 5.70 -12.20 -4.14
CA ILE A 183 6.13 -13.34 -3.32
C ILE A 183 7.43 -13.86 -3.91
N ASP A 184 8.51 -13.68 -3.18
CA ASP A 184 9.89 -14.08 -3.54
C ASP A 184 10.75 -14.05 -2.26
N ASP A 185 11.98 -14.54 -2.36
CA ASP A 185 12.98 -14.32 -1.32
C ASP A 185 13.25 -12.81 -1.17
N TRP A 186 13.41 -12.34 0.07
CA TRP A 186 13.60 -10.91 0.36
C TRP A 186 14.69 -10.25 -0.50
N GLN A 187 15.82 -10.94 -0.70
CA GLN A 187 16.96 -10.49 -1.52
C GLN A 187 16.67 -10.32 -3.01
N ASN A 188 15.59 -10.93 -3.52
CA ASN A 188 15.19 -10.87 -4.93
C ASN A 188 14.20 -9.73 -5.19
N ILE A 189 13.67 -9.11 -4.13
CA ILE A 189 12.71 -8.01 -4.23
C ILE A 189 13.46 -6.69 -4.30
N GLU A 190 13.23 -5.95 -5.38
CA GLU A 190 13.79 -4.60 -5.54
C GLU A 190 12.95 -3.60 -4.75
N PHE A 191 13.60 -2.88 -3.83
CA PHE A 191 12.99 -1.83 -3.02
C PHE A 191 13.35 -0.45 -3.57
N VAL A 192 12.40 0.49 -3.48
CA VAL A 192 12.67 1.90 -3.78
C VAL A 192 13.77 2.43 -2.84
N ASN A 193 14.86 2.96 -3.41
CA ASN A 193 15.99 3.48 -2.65
C ASN A 193 15.77 4.96 -2.29
N TRP A 194 14.87 5.25 -1.34
CA TRP A 194 14.44 6.61 -1.02
C TRP A 194 15.13 7.24 0.21
N THR A 195 15.98 6.49 0.92
CA THR A 195 16.68 6.92 2.15
C THR A 195 18.18 6.86 2.08
#